data_AF-A0A3M1LKB6-F1
#
_entry.id   AF-A0A3M1LKB6-F1
#
_cell.length_a   1.000
_cell.length_b   1.000
_cell.length_c   1.000
_cell.angle_alpha   90.00
_cell.angle_beta   90.00
_cell.angle_gamma   90.00
#
_symmetry.space_group_name_H-M   'P 1'
#
loop_
_entity.id
_entity.type
_entity.pdbx_description
1 polymer ?
#
loop_
_entity_poly.entity_id
_entity_poly.type
_entity_poly.pdbx_seq_one_letter_code
_entity_poly.pdbx_strand_id
1 'polypeptide(L)'
;YIDGVSMKEFLERGNNAYIIKQVLDQCFRLDCINLDHGELSNMNKHVIINDKATIIDFDSASINRKVSNVTSATQYLLNYLQSNKDDIFYALRRYKHCICKDCFDNILTALKVK
;
A
#
# COMPACT_ATOMS: atom_id res chain seq x y z
N TYR A 1 3.45 -10.11 -19.63
CA TYR A 1 4.63 -9.61 -18.91
C TYR A 1 4.42 -8.12 -18.70
N ILE A 2 4.54 -7.63 -17.48
CA ILE A 2 4.58 -6.19 -17.22
C ILE A 2 6.06 -5.88 -17.08
N ASP A 3 6.62 -5.11 -18.02
CA ASP A 3 7.99 -4.60 -17.90
C ASP A 3 8.10 -3.74 -16.62
N GLY A 4 9.28 -3.54 -16.06
CA GLY A 4 9.49 -2.52 -15.01
C GLY A 4 10.38 -2.89 -13.86
N VAL A 5 10.50 -1.93 -12.94
CA VAL A 5 11.32 -2.08 -11.73
C VAL A 5 10.48 -2.53 -10.55
N SER A 6 11.11 -3.26 -9.65
CA SER A 6 10.48 -3.69 -8.39
C SER A 6 10.24 -2.52 -7.43
N MET A 7 9.34 -2.70 -6.46
CA MET A 7 9.09 -1.69 -5.44
C MET A 7 10.34 -1.30 -4.64
N LYS A 8 11.20 -2.27 -4.31
CA LYS A 8 12.44 -2.00 -3.58
C LYS A 8 13.38 -1.12 -4.40
N GLU A 9 13.63 -1.52 -5.65
CA GLU A 9 14.52 -0.80 -6.56
C GLU A 9 14.03 0.63 -6.80
N PHE A 10 12.72 0.81 -6.96
CA PHE A 10 12.11 2.13 -7.04
C PHE A 10 12.40 2.98 -5.80
N LEU A 11 12.13 2.47 -4.60
CA LEU A 11 12.31 3.21 -3.34
C LEU A 11 13.79 3.54 -3.07
N GLU A 12 14.72 2.67 -3.47
CA GLU A 12 16.17 2.88 -3.33
C GLU A 12 16.72 3.99 -4.25
N ARG A 13 16.14 4.15 -5.45
CA ARG A 13 16.50 5.23 -6.39
C ARG A 13 15.95 6.59 -5.95
N GLY A 14 14.95 6.59 -5.09
CA GLY A 14 14.25 7.77 -4.60
C GLY A 14 12.75 7.52 -4.57
N ASN A 15 12.06 8.06 -3.56
CA ASN A 15 10.61 7.91 -3.46
C ASN A 15 9.88 8.99 -4.28
N ASN A 16 8.83 8.60 -4.98
CA ASN A 16 7.87 9.52 -5.59
C ASN A 16 6.50 9.33 -4.91
N ALA A 17 6.03 10.38 -4.24
CA ALA A 17 4.76 10.40 -3.53
C ALA A 17 3.58 9.98 -4.42
N TYR A 18 3.58 10.36 -5.69
CA TYR A 18 2.53 10.00 -6.64
C TYR A 18 2.45 8.48 -6.85
N ILE A 19 3.59 7.81 -7.06
CA ILE A 19 3.63 6.35 -7.26
C ILE A 19 3.24 5.62 -5.97
N ILE A 20 3.73 6.07 -4.81
CA ILE A 20 3.36 5.48 -3.51
C ILE A 20 1.84 5.60 -3.30
N LYS A 21 1.27 6.77 -3.57
CA LYS A 21 -0.17 7.00 -3.50
C LYS A 21 -0.93 6.08 -4.44
N GLN A 22 -0.48 5.90 -5.68
CA GLN A 22 -1.12 4.98 -6.63
C GLN A 22 -1.15 3.52 -6.13
N VAL A 23 -0.10 3.07 -5.44
CA VAL A 23 -0.10 1.73 -4.84
C VAL A 23 -1.12 1.65 -3.70
N LEU A 24 -1.13 2.66 -2.83
CA LEU A 24 -2.06 2.72 -1.69
C LEU A 24 -3.52 2.85 -2.16
N ASP A 25 -3.79 3.60 -3.24
CA ASP A 25 -5.12 3.70 -3.86
C ASP A 25 -5.59 2.34 -4.40
N GLN A 26 -4.69 1.55 -5.02
CA GLN A 26 -5.01 0.18 -5.42
C GLN A 26 -5.32 -0.70 -4.22
N CYS A 27 -4.50 -0.65 -3.17
CA CYS A 27 -4.74 -1.37 -1.92
C CYS A 27 -6.10 -0.99 -1.29
N PHE A 28 -6.43 0.30 -1.28
CA PHE A 28 -7.69 0.80 -0.75
C PHE A 28 -8.88 0.27 -1.54
N ARG A 29 -8.78 0.24 -2.88
CA ARG A 29 -9.83 -0.34 -3.74
C ARG A 29 -10.03 -1.82 -3.47
N LEU A 30 -8.96 -2.58 -3.24
CA LEU A 30 -9.02 -3.99 -2.87
C LEU A 30 -9.70 -4.19 -1.50
N ASP A 31 -9.32 -3.38 -0.50
CA ASP A 31 -9.94 -3.39 0.82
C ASP A 31 -11.44 -3.06 0.75
N CYS A 32 -11.85 -2.08 -0.06
CA CYS A 32 -13.25 -1.67 -0.23
C CYS A 32 -14.14 -2.77 -0.80
N ILE A 33 -13.60 -3.64 -1.66
CA ILE A 33 -14.32 -4.78 -2.24
C ILE A 33 -14.15 -6.07 -1.44
N ASN A 34 -13.57 -5.99 -0.23
CA ASN A 34 -13.28 -7.11 0.65
C ASN A 34 -12.41 -8.22 -0.01
N LEU A 35 -11.42 -7.81 -0.81
CA LEU A 35 -10.45 -8.72 -1.42
C LEU A 35 -9.06 -8.52 -0.79
N ASP A 36 -8.61 -9.45 0.03
CA ASP A 36 -7.26 -9.43 0.60
C ASP A 36 -6.29 -10.07 -0.40
N HIS A 37 -5.25 -9.36 -0.81
CA HIS A 37 -4.22 -9.91 -1.69
C HIS A 37 -3.37 -10.97 -0.98
N GLY A 38 -3.08 -10.75 0.30
CA GLY A 38 -2.39 -11.70 1.16
C GLY A 38 -0.86 -11.67 1.16
N GLU A 39 -0.21 -10.94 0.25
CA GLU A 39 1.26 -10.92 0.13
C GLU A 39 1.86 -9.51 0.02
N LEU A 40 1.06 -8.47 0.25
CA LEU A 40 1.49 -7.07 0.17
C LEU A 40 2.43 -6.63 1.33
N SER A 41 2.72 -7.51 2.29
CA SER A 41 3.85 -7.29 3.21
C SER A 41 5.21 -7.50 2.52
N ASN A 42 5.23 -8.13 1.34
CA ASN A 42 6.40 -8.33 0.48
C ASN A 42 6.18 -7.67 -0.90
N MET A 43 5.85 -6.37 -0.91
CA MET A 43 5.51 -5.62 -2.13
C MET A 43 6.56 -5.72 -3.24
N ASN A 44 7.83 -5.99 -2.89
CA ASN A 44 8.91 -6.13 -3.85
C ASN A 44 8.63 -7.14 -4.97
N LYS A 45 7.89 -8.22 -4.66
CA LYS A 45 7.55 -9.27 -5.64
C LYS A 45 6.19 -9.06 -6.32
N HIS A 46 5.31 -8.28 -5.70
CA HIS A 46 3.90 -8.17 -6.09
C HIS A 46 3.52 -6.77 -6.60
N VAL A 47 4.47 -5.84 -6.68
CA VAL A 47 4.27 -4.50 -7.24
C VAL A 47 5.37 -4.20 -8.25
N ILE A 48 4.94 -3.95 -9.49
CA ILE A 48 5.81 -3.56 -10.60
C ILE A 48 5.56 -2.08 -10.92
N ILE A 49 6.63 -1.33 -11.15
CA ILE A 49 6.59 0.10 -11.44
C ILE A 49 7.20 0.38 -12.82
N ASN A 50 6.40 1.02 -13.68
CA ASN A 50 6.81 1.73 -14.89
C ASN A 50 6.32 3.19 -14.78
N ASP A 51 5.53 3.64 -15.76
CA ASP A 51 4.78 4.89 -15.76
C ASP A 51 3.73 4.94 -14.64
N LYS A 52 3.30 3.77 -14.17
CA LYS A 52 2.38 3.58 -13.05
C LYS A 52 2.77 2.38 -12.21
N ALA A 53 2.34 2.38 -10.96
CA ALA A 53 2.40 1.18 -10.15
C ALA A 53 1.29 0.19 -10.53
N THR A 54 1.61 -1.11 -10.56
CA THR A 54 0.63 -2.18 -10.77
C THR A 54 0.83 -3.29 -9.75
N ILE A 55 -0.23 -3.61 -9.00
CA ILE A 55 -0.27 -4.81 -8.14
C ILE A 55 -0.52 -6.03 -9.02
N ILE A 56 0.29 -7.07 -8.86
CA ILE A 56 0.26 -8.31 -9.64
C ILE A 56 0.16 -9.52 -8.72
N ASP A 57 -0.14 -10.68 -9.31
CA ASP A 57 -0.14 -11.98 -8.63
C ASP A 57 -1.20 -12.08 -7.51
N PHE A 58 -2.42 -12.44 -7.90
CA PHE A 58 -3.57 -12.59 -7.00
C PHE A 58 -3.84 -14.06 -6.61
N ASP A 59 -2.89 -14.97 -6.83
CA ASP A 59 -3.10 -16.40 -6.55
C ASP A 59 -3.31 -16.66 -5.05
N SER A 60 -2.70 -15.84 -4.18
CA SER A 60 -2.89 -15.88 -2.73
C SER A 60 -4.12 -15.10 -2.24
N ALA A 61 -4.86 -14.45 -3.16
CA ALA A 61 -5.92 -13.53 -2.79
C ALA A 61 -7.14 -14.26 -2.21
N SER A 62 -7.85 -13.60 -1.30
CA SER A 62 -8.95 -14.22 -0.56
C SER A 62 -10.04 -13.21 -0.23
N ILE A 63 -11.29 -13.63 -0.43
CA ILE A 63 -12.49 -12.93 0.05
C ILE A 63 -12.92 -13.37 1.45
N ASN A 64 -12.33 -14.45 1.98
CA ASN A 64 -12.64 -14.99 3.30
C ASN A 64 -11.72 -14.42 4.40
N ARG A 65 -10.55 -13.91 4.01
CA ARG A 65 -9.60 -13.29 4.93
C ARG A 65 -10.01 -11.85 5.21
N LYS A 66 -9.81 -11.39 6.45
CA LYS A 66 -9.98 -9.97 6.77
C LYS A 66 -8.98 -9.14 5.96
N VAL A 67 -9.49 -8.17 5.21
CA VAL A 67 -8.66 -7.30 4.38
C VAL A 67 -7.68 -6.49 5.19
N SER A 68 -6.46 -6.39 4.66
CA SER A 68 -5.36 -5.68 5.29
C SER A 68 -4.38 -5.07 4.28
N ASN A 69 -4.79 -4.88 3.02
CA ASN A 69 -3.89 -4.49 1.94
C ASN A 69 -3.22 -3.15 2.23
N VAL A 70 -4.00 -2.11 2.58
CA VAL A 70 -3.45 -0.79 2.91
C VAL A 70 -2.52 -0.87 4.12
N THR A 71 -2.88 -1.67 5.13
CA THR A 71 -2.05 -1.84 6.33
C THR A 71 -0.72 -2.49 5.98
N SER A 72 -0.74 -3.60 5.24
CA SER A 72 0.43 -4.37 4.85
C SER A 72 1.37 -3.55 3.96
N ALA A 73 0.81 -2.87 2.96
CA ALA A 73 1.57 -2.00 2.08
C ALA A 73 2.19 -0.81 2.85
N THR A 74 1.41 -0.16 3.73
CA THR A 74 1.92 0.94 4.57
C THR A 74 3.08 0.46 5.43
N GLN A 75 2.98 -0.69 6.08
CA GLN A 75 4.04 -1.25 6.92
C GLN A 75 5.32 -1.54 6.12
N TYR A 76 5.19 -2.07 4.90
CA TYR A 76 6.34 -2.26 4.02
C TYR A 76 7.04 -0.92 3.69
N LEU A 77 6.25 0.10 3.35
CA LEU A 77 6.74 1.44 3.02
C LEU A 77 7.49 2.13 4.19
N LEU A 78 7.12 1.85 5.45
CA LEU A 78 7.80 2.40 6.62
C LEU A 78 9.27 2.00 6.75
N ASN A 79 9.71 0.97 6.04
CA ASN A 79 11.13 0.59 5.99
C ASN A 79 11.96 1.57 5.14
N TYR A 80 11.31 2.38 4.29
CA TYR A 80 11.97 3.25 3.31
C TYR A 80 11.60 4.73 3.47
N LEU A 81 10.43 5.02 4.06
CA LEU A 81 9.93 6.39 4.24
C LEU A 81 10.27 6.93 5.63
N GLN A 82 10.80 8.14 5.68
CA GLN A 82 10.95 8.88 6.94
C GLN A 82 9.59 9.47 7.33
N SER A 83 8.96 8.90 8.35
CA SER A 83 7.63 9.32 8.79
C SER A 83 7.46 9.08 10.29
N ASN A 84 6.55 9.83 10.93
CA ASN A 84 6.24 9.64 12.34
C ASN A 84 5.42 8.35 12.53
N LYS A 85 6.05 7.32 13.11
CA LYS A 85 5.42 6.01 13.29
C LYS A 85 4.16 6.08 14.16
N ASP A 86 4.10 6.97 15.15
CA ASP A 86 2.95 7.07 16.04
C ASP A 86 1.71 7.59 15.31
N ASP A 87 1.88 8.63 14.49
CA ASP A 87 0.81 9.19 13.65
C ASP A 87 0.29 8.14 12.66
N ILE A 88 1.21 7.37 12.06
CA ILE A 88 0.86 6.33 11.09
C ILE A 88 0.13 5.17 11.77
N PHE A 89 0.61 4.69 12.92
CA PHE A 89 -0.07 3.63 13.66
C PHE A 89 -1.44 4.08 14.17
N TYR A 90 -1.58 5.36 14.56
CA TYR A 90 -2.87 5.95 14.86
C TYR A 90 -3.81 5.93 13.65
N ALA A 91 -3.36 6.40 12.49
CA ALA A 91 -4.15 6.40 11.25
C ALA A 91 -4.54 4.97 10.81
N LEU A 92 -3.60 4.02 10.85
CA LEU A 92 -3.84 2.61 10.53
C LEU A 92 -4.84 1.95 11.49
N ARG A 93 -4.79 2.27 12.78
CA ARG A 93 -5.79 1.76 13.75
C ARG A 93 -7.18 2.26 13.37
N ARG A 94 -7.34 3.55 13.08
CA ARG A 94 -8.64 4.11 12.63
C ARG A 94 -9.15 3.43 11.37
N TYR A 95 -8.29 3.27 10.37
CA TYR A 95 -8.64 2.62 9.11
C TYR A 95 -9.11 1.16 9.29
N LYS A 96 -8.50 0.40 10.20
CA LYS A 96 -8.94 -0.98 10.53
C LYS A 96 -10.34 -1.05 11.13
N HIS A 97 -10.83 0.03 11.73
CA HIS A 97 -12.19 0.13 12.26
C HIS A 97 -13.19 0.67 11.21
N CYS A 98 -12.72 1.49 10.27
CA CYS A 98 -13.54 2.09 9.23
C CYS A 98 -12.75 2.21 7.91
N ILE A 99 -13.07 1.33 6.96
CA ILE A 99 -12.52 1.38 5.60
C ILE A 99 -13.33 2.43 4.82
N CYS A 100 -12.90 3.68 4.89
CA CYS A 100 -13.51 4.80 4.18
C CYS A 100 -12.45 5.77 3.66
N LYS A 101 -12.87 6.67 2.76
CA LYS A 101 -11.97 7.64 2.12
C LYS A 101 -11.27 8.55 3.13
N ASP A 102 -11.97 9.02 4.17
CA ASP A 102 -11.37 9.88 5.20
C ASP A 102 -10.29 9.15 6.01
N CYS A 103 -10.55 7.90 6.42
CA CYS A 103 -9.56 7.10 7.12
C CYS A 103 -8.34 6.80 6.24
N PHE A 104 -8.56 6.55 4.95
CA PHE A 104 -7.49 6.35 3.99
C PHE A 104 -6.66 7.63 3.76
N ASP A 105 -7.30 8.79 3.60
CA ASP A 105 -6.62 10.07 3.39
C ASP A 105 -5.79 10.50 4.61
N ASN A 106 -6.20 10.09 5.82
CA ASN A 106 -5.38 10.28 7.03
C ASN A 106 -4.05 9.49 6.96
N ILE A 107 -4.05 8.29 6.36
CA ILE A 107 -2.83 7.50 6.15
C ILE A 107 -1.93 8.21 5.14
N LEU A 108 -2.48 8.68 4.01
CA LEU A 108 -1.71 9.42 2.99
C LEU A 108 -1.08 10.68 3.58
N THR A 109 -1.82 11.39 4.43
CA THR A 109 -1.34 12.59 5.13
C THR A 109 -0.20 12.26 6.09
N ALA A 110 -0.35 11.21 6.91
CA ALA A 110 0.67 10.78 7.87
C ALA A 110 1.96 10.31 7.18
N LEU A 111 1.84 9.70 6.00
CA LEU A 111 2.97 9.30 5.13
C LEU A 111 3.54 10.46 4.30
N LYS A 112 2.90 11.63 4.29
CA LYS A 112 3.26 12.80 3.47
C LYS A 112 3.25 12.49 1.96
N VAL A 113 2.27 11.70 1.51
CA VAL A 113 2.09 11.29 0.10
C VAL A 113 0.71 11.65 -0.46
N LYS A 114 0.02 12.62 0.15
CA LYS A 114 -1.32 13.05 -0.26
C LYS A 114 -1.32 13.77 -1.61
#